data_AF-A0A1C5W725-F1
#
_entry.id   AF-A0A1C5W725-F1
#
_cell.length_a   1.000
_cell.length_b   1.000
_cell.length_c   1.000
_cell.angle_alpha   90.00
_cell.angle_beta   90.00
_cell.angle_gamma   90.00
#
_symmetry.space_group_name_H-M   'P 1'
#
loop_
_entity.id
_entity.type
_entity.pdbx_description
1 polymer ?
#
loop_
_entity_poly.entity_id
_entity_poly.type
_entity_poly.pdbx_seq_one_letter_code
_entity_poly.pdbx_strand_id
1 'polypeptide(L)'
;MRKARLYALTLAAILVVSGAPVYGAAEETLDESTQEQDAEENVTEGESELEDEAASSFEQDGEENSVNSSAGTVEQSTIEENSGMEEDEQTQEPTVPSTENPEDTDTPAEENKKEYTVKTEVELKDALKEAETVSQKEITIFVEQKITLTENTEIKVPEGKTLTIARNSGYTGVLLEVKGTCSLKGGVVIDGAAANTKNAKESASVKVLSGGTLTIENAILKSNNNTEGNGGAIENEGTVQMSGGSINRNTAAAGAAIYNKGTLVLAGGAIENNKAAKGAVYVDIAAKETKVSGNVKISGNTKDGKTACNLYLAEGKSFVVAGNLKKDAAKIGVTYDGKVDEEGVTVYTKANDKVQIDAGTIVSDDSTGYIIEDGVMTTVVPTGTPTTTPTTTPAQTDSYDATKEKSKNVIKGLATSYKKGAKATFTVVGAGLDREPKVGDTAYVPVKCSVEKGSSTYKVDDLVVNSEGEYEGTMQMNASEGEYTLIAYYELKEWSDDTTSWDEADAANPSKAEDKEATATKTFKVISTTTTKKATLTPKKSVTSSSAKKSKNAKTADETPILPLAGLCAASVLAGGLVVTRRRKRENE
;
A
#
# COMPACT_ATOMS: atom_id res chain seq x y z
N MET A 1 9.67 -0.95 -49.21
CA MET A 1 10.46 -2.12 -48.75
C MET A 1 9.50 -3.04 -48.00
N ARG A 2 9.18 -4.25 -48.51
CA ARG A 2 9.64 -5.56 -47.96
C ARG A 2 9.68 -5.58 -46.42
N LYS A 3 8.71 -6.18 -45.71
CA LYS A 3 8.39 -7.63 -45.54
C LYS A 3 9.49 -8.43 -44.82
N ALA A 4 9.22 -8.90 -43.59
CA ALA A 4 9.13 -10.32 -43.20
C ALA A 4 8.88 -10.49 -41.68
N ARG A 5 8.35 -11.66 -41.26
CA ARG A 5 8.34 -12.14 -39.86
C ARG A 5 9.43 -13.22 -39.72
N LEU A 6 9.99 -13.42 -38.53
CA LEU A 6 10.31 -14.77 -38.04
C LEU A 6 10.37 -14.83 -36.51
N TYR A 7 9.95 -15.97 -35.95
CA TYR A 7 10.19 -16.38 -34.56
C TYR A 7 11.48 -17.20 -34.49
N ALA A 8 12.14 -17.23 -33.33
CA ALA A 8 13.06 -18.30 -32.95
C ALA A 8 13.03 -18.50 -31.43
N LEU A 9 13.07 -19.76 -30.97
CA LEU A 9 13.28 -20.09 -29.55
C LEU A 9 14.79 -20.17 -29.27
N THR A 10 15.18 -19.82 -28.05
CA THR A 10 16.27 -20.49 -27.32
C THR A 10 15.84 -20.68 -25.87
N LEU A 11 16.08 -21.86 -25.31
CA LEU A 11 15.64 -22.28 -23.98
C LEU A 11 16.77 -23.10 -23.34
N ALA A 12 17.06 -22.85 -22.07
CA ALA A 12 17.96 -23.59 -21.17
C ALA A 12 19.45 -23.74 -21.56
N ALA A 13 20.32 -23.21 -20.70
CA ALA A 13 21.49 -23.93 -20.16
C ALA A 13 22.17 -23.11 -19.05
N ILE A 14 22.04 -23.54 -17.79
CA ILE A 14 23.03 -23.26 -16.74
C ILE A 14 23.34 -24.60 -16.08
N LEU A 15 24.61 -25.00 -16.09
CA LEU A 15 25.08 -26.26 -15.53
C LEU A 15 25.39 -26.11 -14.04
N VAL A 16 25.02 -27.12 -13.27
CA VAL A 16 25.52 -27.31 -11.90
C VAL A 16 26.99 -27.74 -11.98
N VAL A 17 27.84 -27.12 -11.16
CA VAL A 17 29.23 -27.57 -10.95
C VAL A 17 29.40 -27.89 -9.47
N SER A 18 29.35 -29.18 -9.16
CA SER A 18 29.79 -29.75 -7.88
C SER A 18 31.09 -30.51 -8.11
N GLY A 19 32.15 -30.19 -7.37
CA GLY A 19 33.45 -30.85 -7.51
C GLY A 19 34.27 -30.76 -6.22
N ALA A 20 34.30 -31.84 -5.45
CA ALA A 20 35.23 -32.01 -4.34
C ALA A 20 36.56 -32.59 -4.85
N PRO A 21 37.72 -32.18 -4.29
CA PRO A 21 39.00 -32.79 -4.64
C PRO A 21 39.19 -34.13 -3.91
N VAL A 22 39.78 -35.10 -4.61
CA VAL A 22 40.27 -36.37 -4.05
C VAL A 22 41.81 -36.37 -4.14
N TYR A 23 42.47 -36.97 -3.14
CA TYR A 23 43.93 -37.04 -3.06
C TYR A 23 44.58 -37.79 -4.25
N GLY A 24 45.76 -37.32 -4.65
CA GLY A 24 46.72 -37.97 -5.54
C GLY A 24 48.13 -37.45 -5.21
N ALA A 25 49.16 -38.28 -5.29
CA ALA A 25 50.43 -38.07 -4.59
C ALA A 25 51.68 -38.00 -5.50
N ALA A 26 52.78 -37.48 -4.92
CA ALA A 26 54.15 -37.41 -5.44
C ALA A 26 54.37 -36.44 -6.65
N GLU A 27 55.57 -35.94 -6.93
CA GLU A 27 56.91 -36.28 -6.41
C GLU A 27 57.85 -35.04 -6.32
N GLU A 28 59.10 -35.26 -5.90
CA GLU A 28 60.15 -34.30 -5.47
C GLU A 28 60.47 -33.07 -6.38
N THR A 29 60.90 -31.94 -5.77
CA THR A 29 62.33 -31.52 -5.70
C THR A 29 62.57 -30.12 -5.08
N LEU A 30 63.56 -30.04 -4.16
CA LEU A 30 64.64 -29.01 -3.98
C LEU A 30 64.31 -27.48 -4.00
N ASP A 31 64.87 -26.61 -3.14
CA ASP A 31 65.77 -26.76 -1.96
C ASP A 31 65.81 -25.45 -1.11
N GLU A 32 66.43 -25.51 0.08
CA GLU A 32 66.95 -24.41 0.94
C GLU A 32 65.98 -23.30 1.48
N SER A 33 66.13 -22.75 2.70
CA SER A 33 67.11 -22.99 3.80
C SER A 33 66.61 -22.48 5.17
N THR A 34 67.24 -22.96 6.26
CA THR A 34 67.23 -22.47 7.68
C THR A 34 65.89 -22.49 8.44
N GLN A 35 65.70 -23.29 9.51
CA GLN A 35 66.29 -23.23 10.88
C GLN A 35 65.70 -22.06 11.73
N GLU A 36 65.33 -22.23 13.02
CA GLU A 36 65.45 -23.38 13.94
C GLU A 36 64.49 -23.28 15.16
N GLN A 37 64.19 -24.44 15.78
CA GLN A 37 63.92 -24.68 17.23
C GLN A 37 62.74 -23.97 17.95
N ASP A 38 62.06 -24.57 18.93
CA ASP A 38 62.04 -26.00 19.36
C ASP A 38 60.78 -26.33 20.19
N ALA A 39 60.53 -27.65 20.33
CA ALA A 39 59.91 -28.33 21.49
C ALA A 39 58.48 -27.93 21.98
N GLU A 40 57.62 -28.86 22.40
CA GLU A 40 57.71 -30.33 22.40
C GLU A 40 56.31 -31.00 22.38
N GLU A 41 56.35 -32.33 22.38
CA GLU A 41 55.29 -33.36 22.33
C GLU A 41 53.99 -33.20 23.14
N ASN A 42 52.93 -34.03 22.99
CA ASN A 42 52.40 -34.94 21.93
C ASN A 42 51.23 -35.76 22.57
N VAL A 43 50.38 -36.42 21.77
CA VAL A 43 49.37 -37.45 22.14
C VAL A 43 48.30 -37.08 23.20
N THR A 44 47.10 -37.69 23.27
CA THR A 44 46.53 -38.84 22.55
C THR A 44 45.06 -38.57 22.17
N GLU A 45 44.56 -39.28 21.16
CA GLU A 45 43.12 -39.51 20.95
C GLU A 45 42.48 -40.30 22.11
N GLY A 46 41.15 -40.26 22.23
CA GLY A 46 40.40 -41.03 23.23
C GLY A 46 38.90 -41.05 22.94
N GLU A 47 38.42 -42.13 22.32
CA GLU A 47 37.00 -42.40 22.09
C GLU A 47 36.30 -42.80 23.40
N SER A 48 35.05 -42.35 23.60
CA SER A 48 34.06 -43.07 24.43
C SER A 48 32.63 -42.63 24.07
N GLU A 49 31.71 -43.59 24.07
CA GLU A 49 30.27 -43.41 23.84
C GLU A 49 29.50 -43.27 25.17
N LEU A 50 28.19 -42.98 25.06
CA LEU A 50 27.16 -43.07 26.13
C LEU A 50 27.23 -41.94 27.20
N GLU A 51 26.14 -41.57 27.90
CA GLU A 51 24.77 -42.12 27.95
C GLU A 51 23.72 -41.00 28.20
N ASP A 52 22.44 -41.35 28.30
CA ASP A 52 21.30 -40.44 28.57
C ASP A 52 21.34 -39.78 29.97
N GLU A 53 20.68 -38.61 30.14
CA GLU A 53 19.39 -38.52 30.89
C GLU A 53 18.91 -37.08 31.24
N ALA A 54 17.60 -37.00 31.50
CA ALA A 54 16.88 -36.14 32.43
C ALA A 54 16.73 -34.63 32.15
N ALA A 55 15.62 -34.09 32.70
CA ALA A 55 15.23 -32.68 32.62
C ALA A 55 14.86 -32.11 34.01
N SER A 56 15.19 -30.83 34.21
CA SER A 56 14.59 -29.91 35.19
C SER A 56 14.73 -28.49 34.63
N SER A 57 13.80 -27.52 34.73
CA SER A 57 12.77 -27.17 35.73
C SER A 57 13.33 -26.43 36.96
N PHE A 58 12.60 -25.40 37.41
CA PHE A 58 12.95 -24.39 38.43
C PHE A 58 14.07 -23.40 38.02
N GLU A 59 14.17 -22.18 38.54
CA GLU A 59 13.37 -21.47 39.58
C GLU A 59 12.71 -20.18 39.07
N GLN A 60 11.73 -19.65 39.82
CA GLN A 60 11.38 -18.23 39.81
C GLN A 60 11.07 -17.75 41.24
N ASP A 61 12.09 -17.18 41.89
CA ASP A 61 11.93 -16.49 43.18
C ASP A 61 11.19 -15.15 43.03
N GLY A 62 10.61 -14.69 44.14
CA GLY A 62 10.10 -13.33 44.30
C GLY A 62 9.87 -12.95 45.76
N GLU A 63 10.01 -11.67 46.07
CA GLU A 63 9.54 -11.03 47.31
C GLU A 63 8.81 -9.72 46.91
N GLU A 64 7.58 -9.43 47.33
CA GLU A 64 7.03 -9.23 48.70
C GLU A 64 7.41 -7.89 49.35
N ASN A 65 6.52 -6.90 49.22
CA ASN A 65 5.98 -6.21 50.40
C ASN A 65 4.69 -5.40 50.16
N SER A 66 3.67 -5.69 50.98
CA SER A 66 2.80 -4.81 51.82
C SER A 66 2.86 -3.26 51.60
N VAL A 67 1.82 -2.44 51.83
CA VAL A 67 0.94 -2.37 53.03
C VAL A 67 -0.47 -1.76 52.77
N ASN A 68 -1.52 -2.59 52.95
CA ASN A 68 -2.79 -2.38 53.71
C ASN A 68 -3.81 -1.22 53.51
N SER A 69 -5.10 -1.63 53.44
CA SER A 69 -6.33 -1.05 54.06
C SER A 69 -6.95 0.30 53.63
N SER A 70 -8.17 0.23 53.08
CA SER A 70 -9.39 0.67 53.79
C SER A 70 -10.63 -0.11 53.29
N ALA A 71 -11.73 -0.13 54.05
CA ALA A 71 -12.84 -1.08 53.86
C ALA A 71 -14.21 -0.44 53.53
N GLY A 72 -15.09 -1.23 52.92
CA GLY A 72 -16.50 -0.89 52.68
C GLY A 72 -17.36 -2.11 52.33
N THR A 73 -18.11 -2.62 53.31
CA THR A 73 -19.30 -3.48 53.11
C THR A 73 -20.50 -2.60 52.71
N VAL A 74 -21.69 -3.07 52.30
CA VAL A 74 -22.40 -4.37 52.30
C VAL A 74 -23.28 -4.41 51.01
N GLU A 75 -24.13 -5.38 50.62
CA GLU A 75 -24.71 -6.60 51.21
C GLU A 75 -24.53 -7.83 50.28
N GLN A 76 -25.08 -9.00 50.67
CA GLN A 76 -25.26 -10.21 49.86
C GLN A 76 -26.69 -10.73 50.07
N SER A 77 -27.39 -11.20 49.03
CA SER A 77 -28.68 -11.90 49.17
C SER A 77 -28.73 -13.16 48.30
N THR A 78 -28.95 -14.30 48.92
CA THR A 78 -29.09 -15.63 48.32
C THR A 78 -30.56 -16.00 48.08
N ILE A 79 -30.81 -17.07 47.30
CA ILE A 79 -31.71 -18.20 47.61
C ILE A 79 -31.62 -19.23 46.46
N GLU A 80 -31.78 -20.51 46.78
CA GLU A 80 -31.76 -21.64 45.83
C GLU A 80 -33.15 -22.29 45.67
N GLU A 81 -33.19 -23.36 44.85
CA GLU A 81 -34.12 -24.51 44.90
C GLU A 81 -35.53 -24.42 44.26
N ASN A 82 -35.63 -25.08 43.08
CA ASN A 82 -36.23 -26.42 42.91
C ASN A 82 -37.54 -26.57 42.08
N SER A 83 -37.57 -27.69 41.33
CA SER A 83 -38.69 -28.49 40.81
C SER A 83 -39.85 -27.85 40.03
N GLY A 84 -40.05 -28.33 38.80
CA GLY A 84 -41.31 -28.27 38.04
C GLY A 84 -41.22 -29.15 36.79
N MET A 85 -42.12 -30.11 36.63
CA MET A 85 -42.13 -31.09 35.52
C MET A 85 -43.58 -31.47 35.21
N GLU A 86 -44.06 -31.16 34.01
CA GLU A 86 -45.35 -31.64 33.49
C GLU A 86 -45.22 -32.04 32.02
N GLU A 87 -45.87 -33.15 31.67
CA GLU A 87 -46.23 -33.60 30.32
C GLU A 87 -47.58 -32.91 29.96
N ASP A 88 -48.22 -32.99 28.80
CA ASP A 88 -48.05 -33.75 27.55
C ASP A 88 -48.77 -32.96 26.42
N GLU A 89 -48.71 -33.46 25.18
CA GLU A 89 -49.84 -33.64 24.24
C GLU A 89 -49.38 -33.65 22.77
N GLN A 90 -49.96 -34.59 22.00
CA GLN A 90 -49.70 -34.79 20.58
C GLN A 90 -50.76 -34.09 19.72
N THR A 91 -50.43 -33.76 18.46
CA THR A 91 -51.45 -33.67 17.41
C THR A 91 -50.91 -34.03 16.03
N GLN A 92 -51.28 -35.22 15.55
CA GLN A 92 -51.41 -35.55 14.12
C GLN A 92 -52.80 -35.06 13.65
N GLU A 93 -53.18 -34.90 12.39
CA GLU A 93 -52.63 -35.20 11.05
C GLU A 93 -53.18 -34.06 10.10
N PRO A 94 -53.31 -34.10 8.73
CA PRO A 94 -53.45 -35.25 7.83
C PRO A 94 -52.50 -35.29 6.61
N THR A 95 -52.28 -36.51 6.13
CA THR A 95 -51.74 -36.81 4.80
C THR A 95 -52.79 -36.64 3.69
N VAL A 96 -52.35 -36.22 2.50
CA VAL A 96 -53.12 -36.31 1.24
C VAL A 96 -52.16 -36.76 0.13
N PRO A 97 -52.42 -37.88 -0.58
CA PRO A 97 -51.49 -38.42 -1.57
C PRO A 97 -51.64 -37.78 -2.95
N SER A 98 -50.57 -37.75 -3.75
CA SER A 98 -50.66 -37.50 -5.19
C SER A 98 -49.66 -38.33 -5.99
N THR A 99 -50.22 -39.26 -6.78
CA THR A 99 -49.81 -39.63 -8.15
C THR A 99 -48.32 -39.83 -8.47
N GLU A 100 -47.96 -41.08 -8.78
CA GLU A 100 -46.82 -41.39 -9.65
C GLU A 100 -47.01 -40.77 -11.05
N ASN A 101 -45.93 -40.22 -11.62
CA ASN A 101 -45.69 -40.19 -13.05
C ASN A 101 -44.16 -40.23 -13.27
N PRO A 102 -43.64 -41.04 -14.21
CA PRO A 102 -42.20 -41.25 -14.34
C PRO A 102 -41.51 -40.17 -15.20
N GLU A 103 -40.19 -40.31 -15.32
CA GLU A 103 -39.30 -39.57 -16.24
C GLU A 103 -39.22 -38.05 -16.01
N ASP A 104 -38.53 -37.67 -14.93
CA ASP A 104 -37.52 -36.61 -15.07
C ASP A 104 -36.15 -37.27 -14.90
N THR A 105 -35.29 -37.17 -15.91
CA THR A 105 -33.93 -37.73 -15.84
C THR A 105 -33.03 -36.74 -15.14
N ASP A 106 -32.86 -36.89 -13.83
CA ASP A 106 -31.79 -36.26 -13.06
C ASP A 106 -30.45 -36.65 -13.69
N THR A 107 -29.98 -35.81 -14.62
CA THR A 107 -28.59 -35.77 -15.04
C THR A 107 -27.84 -35.22 -13.84
N PRO A 108 -27.00 -36.00 -13.13
CA PRO A 108 -26.35 -35.50 -11.92
C PRO A 108 -25.59 -34.24 -12.28
N ALA A 109 -25.89 -33.13 -11.61
CA ALA A 109 -25.16 -31.89 -11.80
C ALA A 109 -23.69 -32.19 -11.49
N GLU A 110 -22.82 -32.13 -12.50
CA GLU A 110 -21.40 -32.47 -12.33
C GLU A 110 -20.83 -31.64 -11.19
N GLU A 111 -20.50 -32.30 -10.07
CA GLU A 111 -19.93 -31.64 -8.90
C GLU A 111 -18.62 -31.00 -9.33
N ASN A 112 -18.61 -29.69 -9.60
CA ASN A 112 -17.41 -28.98 -10.09
C ASN A 112 -16.24 -29.00 -9.09
N LYS A 113 -16.52 -29.45 -7.85
CA LYS A 113 -15.62 -29.56 -6.72
C LYS A 113 -15.23 -31.01 -6.46
N LYS A 114 -13.94 -31.25 -6.20
CA LYS A 114 -13.41 -32.52 -5.71
C LYS A 114 -12.71 -32.28 -4.38
N GLU A 115 -13.03 -33.11 -3.39
CA GLU A 115 -12.44 -33.04 -2.06
C GLU A 115 -11.56 -34.26 -1.78
N TYR A 116 -10.49 -34.03 -1.02
CA TYR A 116 -9.57 -35.03 -0.50
C TYR A 116 -9.36 -34.79 1.00
N THR A 117 -9.08 -35.86 1.75
CA THR A 117 -8.78 -35.79 3.19
C THR A 117 -7.48 -36.55 3.47
N VAL A 118 -6.51 -35.89 4.11
CA VAL A 118 -5.11 -36.37 4.19
C VAL A 118 -4.49 -36.18 5.58
N LYS A 119 -3.52 -37.05 5.92
CA LYS A 119 -2.84 -37.13 7.24
C LYS A 119 -1.33 -37.22 7.15
N THR A 120 -0.79 -37.54 5.97
CA THR A 120 0.62 -37.87 5.74
C THR A 120 1.15 -37.22 4.48
N GLU A 121 2.48 -37.15 4.35
CA GLU A 121 3.17 -36.64 3.17
C GLU A 121 2.87 -37.49 1.91
N VAL A 122 2.66 -38.80 2.08
CA VAL A 122 2.32 -39.73 0.98
C VAL A 122 0.91 -39.44 0.46
N GLU A 123 -0.10 -39.40 1.34
CA GLU A 123 -1.49 -39.12 0.95
C GLU A 123 -1.64 -37.73 0.32
N LEU A 124 -0.87 -36.73 0.78
CA LEU A 124 -0.83 -35.41 0.13
C LEU A 124 -0.27 -35.50 -1.29
N LYS A 125 0.84 -36.21 -1.52
CA LYS A 125 1.42 -36.40 -2.85
C LYS A 125 0.48 -37.17 -3.79
N ASP A 126 -0.21 -38.19 -3.29
CA ASP A 126 -1.19 -38.94 -4.08
C ASP A 126 -2.45 -38.13 -4.38
N ALA A 127 -2.97 -37.36 -3.42
CA ALA A 127 -4.10 -36.43 -3.64
C ALA A 127 -3.76 -35.34 -4.67
N LEU A 128 -2.55 -34.77 -4.61
CA LEU A 128 -2.07 -33.79 -5.61
C LEU A 128 -1.95 -34.40 -7.01
N LYS A 129 -1.60 -35.68 -7.11
CA LYS A 129 -1.47 -36.43 -8.37
C LYS A 129 -2.82 -36.82 -8.96
N GLU A 130 -3.79 -37.24 -8.14
CA GLU A 130 -5.17 -37.47 -8.59
C GLU A 130 -5.84 -36.13 -8.99
N ALA A 131 -5.55 -35.04 -8.27
CA ALA A 131 -6.03 -33.71 -8.60
C ALA A 131 -5.61 -33.21 -10.00
N GLU A 132 -4.53 -33.73 -10.60
CA GLU A 132 -4.19 -33.46 -12.00
C GLU A 132 -5.20 -34.11 -12.97
N THR A 133 -5.67 -35.32 -12.69
CA THR A 133 -6.40 -36.16 -13.65
C THR A 133 -7.93 -36.08 -13.58
N VAL A 134 -8.51 -35.70 -12.43
CA VAL A 134 -9.97 -35.52 -12.26
C VAL A 134 -10.57 -34.46 -13.19
N SER A 135 -11.86 -34.55 -13.52
CA SER A 135 -12.56 -33.56 -14.38
C SER A 135 -12.93 -32.26 -13.64
N GLN A 136 -13.06 -32.33 -12.31
CA GLN A 136 -13.40 -31.22 -11.44
C GLN A 136 -12.39 -30.08 -11.49
N LYS A 137 -12.88 -28.84 -11.36
CA LYS A 137 -12.07 -27.62 -11.42
C LYS A 137 -11.72 -27.05 -10.06
N GLU A 138 -12.52 -27.29 -9.04
CA GLU A 138 -12.29 -26.79 -7.69
C GLU A 138 -11.74 -27.92 -6.80
N ILE A 139 -10.43 -27.94 -6.57
CA ILE A 139 -9.80 -28.97 -5.73
C ILE A 139 -9.64 -28.44 -4.31
N THR A 140 -10.14 -29.20 -3.33
CA THR A 140 -9.90 -28.94 -1.90
C THR A 140 -9.23 -30.15 -1.25
N ILE A 141 -8.14 -29.91 -0.51
CA ILE A 141 -7.43 -30.93 0.27
C ILE A 141 -7.55 -30.54 1.75
N PHE A 142 -8.31 -31.32 2.52
CA PHE A 142 -8.48 -31.16 3.96
C PHE A 142 -7.43 -31.96 4.73
N VAL A 143 -6.75 -31.28 5.66
CA VAL A 143 -5.71 -31.85 6.50
C VAL A 143 -6.28 -32.13 7.89
N GLU A 144 -6.26 -33.40 8.33
CA GLU A 144 -6.76 -33.78 9.66
C GLU A 144 -5.71 -33.69 10.78
N GLN A 145 -4.42 -33.70 10.42
CA GLN A 145 -3.30 -33.65 11.35
C GLN A 145 -2.04 -33.08 10.68
N LYS A 146 -1.03 -32.69 11.46
CA LYS A 146 0.19 -32.04 10.96
C LYS A 146 0.94 -32.90 9.95
N ILE A 147 1.04 -32.43 8.71
CA ILE A 147 1.79 -33.12 7.65
C ILE A 147 3.23 -32.61 7.66
N THR A 148 4.14 -33.40 8.24
CA THR A 148 5.57 -33.16 8.13
C THR A 148 6.05 -33.55 6.73
N LEU A 149 6.59 -32.59 5.98
CA LEU A 149 7.21 -32.76 4.66
C LEU A 149 8.72 -32.94 4.83
N THR A 150 9.19 -34.15 4.60
CA THR A 150 10.60 -34.54 4.76
C THR A 150 11.37 -34.57 3.44
N GLU A 151 10.70 -34.86 2.31
CA GLU A 151 11.29 -34.85 0.98
C GLU A 151 11.06 -33.52 0.25
N ASN A 152 11.47 -33.44 -1.02
CA ASN A 152 11.08 -32.33 -1.90
C ASN A 152 9.62 -32.49 -2.36
N THR A 153 8.77 -31.52 -2.02
CA THR A 153 7.34 -31.52 -2.35
C THR A 153 6.94 -30.23 -3.08
N GLU A 154 6.59 -30.35 -4.36
CA GLU A 154 5.99 -29.25 -5.14
C GLU A 154 4.46 -29.32 -5.08
N ILE A 155 3.84 -28.28 -4.52
CA ILE A 155 2.40 -28.09 -4.43
C ILE A 155 2.03 -26.98 -5.44
N LYS A 156 1.48 -27.38 -6.58
CA LYS A 156 1.11 -26.51 -7.70
C LYS A 156 -0.39 -26.60 -7.96
N VAL A 157 -0.99 -25.52 -8.47
CA VAL A 157 -2.35 -25.60 -9.02
C VAL A 157 -2.31 -26.41 -10.33
N PRO A 158 -3.15 -27.44 -10.53
CA PRO A 158 -3.23 -28.15 -11.80
C PRO A 158 -3.81 -27.27 -12.92
N GLU A 159 -3.47 -27.56 -14.18
CA GLU A 159 -3.87 -26.73 -15.32
C GLU A 159 -5.40 -26.59 -15.45
N GLY A 160 -5.89 -25.34 -15.52
CA GLY A 160 -7.32 -25.03 -15.63
C GLY A 160 -8.16 -25.20 -14.36
N LYS A 161 -7.53 -25.50 -13.21
CA LYS A 161 -8.19 -25.76 -11.92
C LYS A 161 -7.86 -24.67 -10.89
N THR A 162 -8.42 -24.82 -9.69
CA THR A 162 -7.99 -24.16 -8.45
C THR A 162 -7.60 -25.24 -7.43
N LEU A 163 -6.71 -24.90 -6.50
CA LEU A 163 -6.29 -25.81 -5.42
C LEU A 163 -6.26 -25.05 -4.09
N THR A 164 -7.02 -25.55 -3.12
CA THR A 164 -7.01 -25.10 -1.73
C THR A 164 -6.56 -26.22 -0.81
N ILE A 165 -5.60 -25.96 0.08
CA ILE A 165 -5.29 -26.79 1.24
C ILE A 165 -5.87 -26.11 2.48
N ALA A 166 -6.67 -26.82 3.26
CA ALA A 166 -7.40 -26.29 4.42
C ALA A 166 -7.39 -27.28 5.59
N ARG A 167 -7.75 -26.81 6.79
CA ARG A 167 -7.93 -27.67 7.97
C ARG A 167 -9.23 -28.47 7.83
N ASN A 168 -9.24 -29.76 8.16
CA ASN A 168 -10.51 -30.46 8.33
C ASN A 168 -11.25 -29.91 9.58
N SER A 169 -12.56 -30.08 9.64
CA SER A 169 -13.40 -29.66 10.77
C SER A 169 -12.86 -30.20 12.10
N GLY A 170 -12.73 -29.30 13.09
CA GLY A 170 -12.16 -29.61 14.40
C GLY A 170 -10.62 -29.62 14.46
N TYR A 171 -9.89 -29.67 13.34
CA TYR A 171 -8.44 -29.54 13.37
C TYR A 171 -8.01 -28.08 13.51
N THR A 172 -7.04 -27.82 14.40
CA THR A 172 -6.53 -26.47 14.72
C THR A 172 -5.02 -26.33 14.58
N GLY A 173 -4.27 -27.44 14.45
CA GLY A 173 -2.81 -27.42 14.39
C GLY A 173 -2.23 -27.06 13.02
N VAL A 174 -0.90 -27.07 12.90
CA VAL A 174 -0.17 -26.74 11.66
C VAL A 174 -0.59 -27.62 10.47
N LEU A 175 -0.84 -27.04 9.29
CA LEU A 175 -1.17 -27.84 8.09
C LEU A 175 0.07 -28.57 7.56
N LEU A 176 1.13 -27.80 7.26
CA LEU A 176 2.37 -28.28 6.65
C LEU A 176 3.56 -27.93 7.54
N GLU A 177 4.34 -28.93 7.95
CA GLU A 177 5.60 -28.76 8.68
C GLU A 177 6.77 -29.10 7.75
N VAL A 178 7.51 -28.10 7.28
CA VAL A 178 8.58 -28.27 6.29
C VAL A 178 9.91 -28.60 6.99
N LYS A 179 10.39 -29.83 6.81
CA LYS A 179 11.76 -30.28 7.15
C LYS A 179 12.64 -30.40 5.91
N GLY A 180 12.07 -30.85 4.79
CA GLY A 180 12.71 -30.87 3.47
C GLY A 180 12.53 -29.55 2.72
N THR A 181 12.22 -29.65 1.42
CA THR A 181 11.90 -28.48 0.57
C THR A 181 10.43 -28.52 0.16
N CYS A 182 9.70 -27.42 0.35
CA CYS A 182 8.33 -27.26 -0.12
C CYS A 182 8.22 -26.06 -1.07
N SER A 183 7.54 -26.22 -2.21
CA SER A 183 7.26 -25.13 -3.15
C SER A 183 5.77 -24.97 -3.38
N LEU A 184 5.22 -23.77 -3.12
CA LEU A 184 3.81 -23.43 -3.38
C LEU A 184 3.71 -22.59 -4.66
N LYS A 185 2.99 -23.07 -5.69
CA LYS A 185 3.08 -22.50 -7.05
C LYS A 185 1.75 -22.24 -7.76
N GLY A 186 1.66 -21.11 -8.45
CA GLY A 186 0.65 -20.90 -9.50
C GLY A 186 -0.78 -20.62 -9.01
N GLY A 187 -0.94 -20.12 -7.79
CA GLY A 187 -2.23 -19.71 -7.22
C GLY A 187 -2.74 -20.59 -6.08
N VAL A 188 -1.93 -21.51 -5.54
CA VAL A 188 -2.34 -22.40 -4.44
C VAL A 188 -2.81 -21.58 -3.25
N VAL A 189 -3.98 -21.92 -2.72
CA VAL A 189 -4.53 -21.31 -1.51
C VAL A 189 -4.20 -22.19 -0.32
N ILE A 190 -3.56 -21.64 0.70
CA ILE A 190 -3.48 -22.24 2.04
C ILE A 190 -4.49 -21.48 2.92
N ASP A 191 -5.61 -22.12 3.23
CA ASP A 191 -6.66 -21.55 4.06
C ASP A 191 -6.48 -21.99 5.52
N GLY A 192 -5.96 -21.08 6.35
CA GLY A 192 -5.70 -21.29 7.76
C GLY A 192 -6.93 -21.18 8.66
N ALA A 193 -8.14 -21.00 8.12
CA ALA A 193 -9.34 -20.91 8.93
C ALA A 193 -9.52 -22.15 9.82
N ALA A 194 -9.75 -21.94 11.12
CA ALA A 194 -10.01 -22.98 12.10
C ALA A 194 -11.19 -22.61 13.00
N ALA A 195 -12.00 -23.58 13.38
CA ALA A 195 -12.99 -23.39 14.45
C ALA A 195 -12.28 -23.46 15.82
N ASN A 196 -12.76 -22.68 16.79
CA ASN A 196 -12.37 -22.76 18.20
C ASN A 196 -10.84 -22.69 18.47
N THR A 197 -10.15 -21.72 17.86
CA THR A 197 -8.68 -21.50 18.00
C THR A 197 -8.19 -21.14 19.42
N LYS A 198 -9.08 -20.86 20.36
CA LYS A 198 -8.71 -20.55 21.76
C LYS A 198 -7.85 -21.68 22.35
N ASN A 199 -6.71 -21.30 22.94
CA ASN A 199 -5.69 -22.19 23.52
C ASN A 199 -4.81 -22.99 22.52
N ALA A 200 -4.93 -22.78 21.20
CA ALA A 200 -4.03 -23.42 20.24
C ALA A 200 -2.63 -22.77 20.29
N LYS A 201 -1.64 -23.43 20.92
CA LYS A 201 -0.27 -22.88 21.02
C LYS A 201 0.53 -22.97 19.71
N GLU A 202 0.34 -24.04 18.93
CA GLU A 202 0.95 -24.21 17.60
C GLU A 202 -0.13 -24.29 16.52
N SER A 203 -0.33 -23.22 15.74
CA SER A 203 -1.30 -23.22 14.63
C SER A 203 -0.88 -22.40 13.42
N ALA A 204 0.42 -22.13 13.22
CA ALA A 204 0.92 -21.55 11.97
C ALA A 204 0.37 -22.35 10.78
N SER A 205 -0.13 -21.71 9.72
CA SER A 205 -0.63 -22.48 8.56
C SER A 205 0.49 -23.34 7.97
N VAL A 206 1.71 -22.80 7.88
CA VAL A 206 2.94 -23.53 7.55
C VAL A 206 3.99 -23.28 8.64
N LYS A 207 4.65 -24.32 9.14
CA LYS A 207 5.82 -24.21 10.02
C LYS A 207 7.06 -24.70 9.28
N VAL A 208 8.10 -23.87 9.16
CA VAL A 208 9.35 -24.21 8.47
C VAL A 208 10.44 -24.41 9.51
N LEU A 209 10.84 -25.65 9.73
CA LEU A 209 11.83 -25.98 10.76
C LEU A 209 13.27 -25.67 10.28
N SER A 210 14.21 -25.59 11.22
CA SER A 210 15.63 -25.41 10.88
C SER A 210 16.11 -26.48 9.88
N GLY A 211 16.80 -26.04 8.82
CA GLY A 211 17.18 -26.88 7.67
C GLY A 211 16.11 -26.93 6.56
N GLY A 212 14.83 -26.82 6.90
CA GLY A 212 13.73 -26.79 5.93
C GLY A 212 13.70 -25.51 5.09
N THR A 213 13.17 -25.61 3.88
CA THR A 213 13.00 -24.46 2.96
C THR A 213 11.62 -24.42 2.32
N LEU A 214 10.94 -23.28 2.44
CA LEU A 214 9.66 -22.99 1.79
C LEU A 214 9.85 -21.93 0.69
N THR A 215 9.44 -22.26 -0.53
CA THR A 215 9.41 -21.34 -1.68
C THR A 215 7.98 -21.01 -2.07
N ILE A 216 7.67 -19.73 -2.26
CA ILE A 216 6.33 -19.23 -2.59
C ILE A 216 6.40 -18.48 -3.93
N GLU A 217 5.96 -19.17 -4.98
CA GLU A 217 5.87 -18.68 -6.37
C GLU A 217 4.39 -18.39 -6.70
N ASN A 218 3.89 -17.25 -6.21
CA ASN A 218 2.50 -16.84 -6.38
C ASN A 218 1.47 -17.79 -5.71
N ALA A 219 1.55 -17.94 -4.39
CA ALA A 219 0.52 -18.61 -3.57
C ALA A 219 -0.24 -17.62 -2.67
N ILE A 220 -1.35 -18.04 -2.09
CA ILE A 220 -2.23 -17.22 -1.23
C ILE A 220 -2.35 -17.88 0.14
N LEU A 221 -1.75 -17.29 1.19
CA LEU A 221 -1.83 -17.81 2.56
C LEU A 221 -2.74 -16.90 3.40
N LYS A 222 -3.87 -17.42 3.87
CA LYS A 222 -4.97 -16.56 4.35
C LYS A 222 -5.77 -17.15 5.52
N SER A 223 -6.60 -16.30 6.11
CA SER A 223 -7.67 -16.62 7.07
C SER A 223 -7.25 -17.25 8.41
N ASN A 224 -5.96 -17.42 8.71
CA ASN A 224 -5.58 -18.00 10.01
C ASN A 224 -6.05 -17.10 11.15
N ASN A 225 -6.79 -17.68 12.09
CA ASN A 225 -7.59 -16.94 13.07
C ASN A 225 -7.26 -17.34 14.52
N ASN A 226 -6.02 -17.74 14.78
CA ASN A 226 -5.52 -17.90 16.14
C ASN A 226 -4.98 -16.57 16.69
N THR A 227 -5.28 -16.29 17.96
CA THR A 227 -4.76 -15.13 18.70
C THR A 227 -3.61 -15.47 19.66
N GLU A 228 -3.46 -16.75 20.02
CA GLU A 228 -2.53 -17.20 21.06
C GLU A 228 -1.17 -17.67 20.52
N GLY A 229 -1.14 -18.11 19.25
CA GLY A 229 0.05 -18.64 18.61
C GLY A 229 0.89 -17.59 17.87
N ASN A 230 2.12 -17.97 17.56
CA ASN A 230 3.03 -17.23 16.69
C ASN A 230 2.86 -17.65 15.22
N GLY A 231 3.17 -16.74 14.29
CA GLY A 231 3.37 -17.09 12.87
C GLY A 231 2.09 -17.50 12.15
N GLY A 232 1.05 -16.65 12.20
CA GLY A 232 -0.31 -16.99 11.79
C GLY A 232 -0.39 -17.74 10.45
N ALA A 233 0.10 -17.16 9.36
CA ALA A 233 0.31 -17.92 8.12
C ALA A 233 1.61 -18.74 8.13
N ILE A 234 2.74 -18.17 8.56
CA ILE A 234 4.05 -18.84 8.56
C ILE A 234 4.81 -18.65 9.89
N GLU A 235 5.26 -19.73 10.50
CA GLU A 235 6.37 -19.71 11.49
C GLU A 235 7.64 -20.23 10.82
N ASN A 236 8.74 -19.47 10.84
CA ASN A 236 9.98 -19.81 10.14
C ASN A 236 11.20 -19.88 11.06
N GLU A 237 11.87 -21.02 11.06
CA GLU A 237 13.15 -21.30 11.74
C GLU A 237 14.23 -21.77 10.72
N GLY A 238 13.78 -22.25 9.55
CA GLY A 238 14.57 -22.58 8.37
C GLY A 238 14.70 -21.41 7.40
N THR A 239 14.31 -21.62 6.13
CA THR A 239 14.36 -20.60 5.07
C THR A 239 12.99 -20.41 4.42
N VAL A 240 12.54 -19.16 4.28
CA VAL A 240 11.35 -18.79 3.49
C VAL A 240 11.74 -17.85 2.36
N GLN A 241 11.33 -18.16 1.14
CA GLN A 241 11.52 -17.34 -0.05
C GLN A 241 10.17 -17.05 -0.72
N MET A 242 9.83 -15.79 -0.94
CA MET A 242 8.60 -15.36 -1.60
C MET A 242 8.90 -14.44 -2.78
N SER A 243 8.43 -14.81 -3.98
CA SER A 243 8.61 -14.02 -5.21
C SER A 243 7.32 -13.35 -5.69
N GLY A 244 6.16 -13.77 -5.16
CA GLY A 244 4.85 -13.23 -5.51
C GLY A 244 3.71 -13.93 -4.76
N GLY A 245 2.48 -13.49 -5.01
CA GLY A 245 1.28 -13.97 -4.30
C GLY A 245 0.91 -13.05 -3.13
N SER A 246 0.13 -13.56 -2.18
CA SER A 246 -0.30 -12.77 -1.02
C SER A 246 -0.36 -13.55 0.30
N ILE A 247 -0.16 -12.83 1.40
CA ILE A 247 -0.40 -13.33 2.75
C ILE A 247 -1.34 -12.34 3.45
N ASN A 248 -2.60 -12.73 3.68
CA ASN A 248 -3.65 -11.76 4.04
C ASN A 248 -4.75 -12.29 4.97
N ARG A 249 -5.30 -11.41 5.82
CA ARG A 249 -6.39 -11.73 6.77
C ARG A 249 -6.01 -12.81 7.78
N ASN A 250 -4.74 -12.92 8.11
CA ASN A 250 -4.25 -13.79 9.18
C ASN A 250 -4.15 -13.00 10.49
N THR A 251 -4.27 -13.70 11.61
CA THR A 251 -4.15 -13.19 12.99
C THR A 251 -3.11 -14.03 13.74
N ALA A 252 -2.39 -13.42 14.69
CA ALA A 252 -1.49 -14.10 15.62
C ALA A 252 -1.24 -13.22 16.86
N ALA A 253 -0.50 -13.75 17.85
CA ALA A 253 0.10 -12.91 18.90
C ALA A 253 1.24 -12.05 18.30
N ALA A 254 2.13 -12.66 17.53
CA ALA A 254 3.25 -12.05 16.83
C ALA A 254 3.41 -12.65 15.42
N GLY A 255 3.80 -11.83 14.44
CA GLY A 255 4.04 -12.28 13.07
C GLY A 255 2.80 -12.88 12.41
N ALA A 256 1.70 -12.12 12.29
CA ALA A 256 0.43 -12.66 11.77
C ALA A 256 0.53 -13.25 10.37
N ALA A 257 1.35 -12.67 9.50
CA ALA A 257 1.73 -13.26 8.23
C ALA A 257 2.95 -14.17 8.39
N ILE A 258 4.04 -13.67 8.97
CA ILE A 258 5.30 -14.40 9.12
C ILE A 258 5.92 -14.08 10.48
N TYR A 259 6.23 -15.10 11.29
CA TYR A 259 7.14 -15.00 12.43
C TYR A 259 8.49 -15.57 12.00
N ASN A 260 9.55 -14.76 11.96
CA ASN A 260 10.86 -15.14 11.45
C ASN A 260 11.92 -15.27 12.56
N LYS A 261 12.33 -16.50 12.84
CA LYS A 261 13.56 -16.89 13.57
C LYS A 261 14.65 -17.42 12.61
N GLY A 262 14.32 -17.62 11.34
CA GLY A 262 15.18 -18.21 10.32
C GLY A 262 15.76 -17.17 9.35
N THR A 263 15.91 -17.59 8.09
CA THR A 263 16.22 -16.74 6.94
C THR A 263 14.93 -16.44 6.18
N LEU A 264 14.66 -15.16 5.89
CA LEU A 264 13.49 -14.70 5.13
C LEU A 264 13.92 -13.87 3.92
N VAL A 265 13.38 -14.18 2.74
CA VAL A 265 13.64 -13.44 1.49
C VAL A 265 12.31 -13.09 0.82
N LEU A 266 12.03 -11.79 0.67
CA LEU A 266 10.81 -11.26 0.07
C LEU A 266 11.15 -10.44 -1.19
N ALA A 267 11.12 -11.06 -2.36
CA ALA A 267 11.40 -10.43 -3.66
C ALA A 267 10.15 -9.90 -4.38
N GLY A 268 8.95 -10.15 -3.83
CA GLY A 268 7.68 -9.69 -4.36
C GLY A 268 6.47 -10.27 -3.63
N GLY A 269 5.30 -9.73 -3.93
CA GLY A 269 4.03 -10.17 -3.34
C GLY A 269 3.51 -9.23 -2.25
N ALA A 270 2.30 -9.49 -1.77
CA ALA A 270 1.54 -8.59 -0.90
C ALA A 270 1.19 -9.21 0.46
N ILE A 271 1.77 -8.67 1.52
CA ILE A 271 1.50 -8.98 2.92
C ILE A 271 0.63 -7.85 3.48
N GLU A 272 -0.68 -8.06 3.53
CA GLU A 272 -1.67 -7.00 3.78
C GLU A 272 -2.88 -7.49 4.59
N ASN A 273 -3.53 -6.61 5.36
CA ASN A 273 -4.73 -6.92 6.15
C ASN A 273 -4.54 -8.02 7.22
N ASN A 274 -3.32 -8.23 7.73
CA ASN A 274 -3.04 -9.15 8.83
C ASN A 274 -3.02 -8.41 10.19
N LYS A 275 -3.21 -9.14 11.30
CA LYS A 275 -3.32 -8.56 12.65
C LYS A 275 -2.53 -9.31 13.73
N ALA A 276 -1.51 -8.67 14.32
CA ALA A 276 -0.79 -9.17 15.49
C ALA A 276 -0.12 -8.03 16.26
N ALA A 277 0.10 -8.20 17.56
CA ALA A 277 0.70 -7.18 18.43
C ALA A 277 2.12 -6.81 17.96
N LYS A 278 2.91 -7.81 17.58
CA LYS A 278 4.24 -7.65 16.95
C LYS A 278 4.18 -7.80 15.42
N GLY A 279 3.32 -7.03 14.77
CA GLY A 279 3.26 -6.85 13.31
C GLY A 279 2.85 -8.06 12.46
N ALA A 280 2.68 -7.82 11.17
CA ALA A 280 2.41 -8.89 10.20
C ALA A 280 3.65 -9.74 9.92
N VAL A 281 4.80 -9.10 9.69
CA VAL A 281 6.09 -9.78 9.59
C VAL A 281 6.89 -9.43 10.83
N TYR A 282 7.15 -10.40 11.70
CA TYR A 282 7.98 -10.23 12.88
C TYR A 282 9.38 -10.77 12.62
N VAL A 283 10.41 -9.94 12.77
CA VAL A 283 11.83 -10.34 12.73
C VAL A 283 12.30 -10.49 14.17
N ASP A 284 12.33 -11.72 14.65
CA ASP A 284 12.66 -12.07 16.03
C ASP A 284 14.16 -11.88 16.36
N ILE A 285 14.52 -11.81 17.64
CA ILE A 285 15.92 -11.76 18.09
C ILE A 285 16.75 -12.98 17.60
N ALA A 286 16.12 -14.13 17.37
CA ALA A 286 16.76 -15.31 16.79
C ALA A 286 16.96 -15.24 15.26
N ALA A 287 16.32 -14.29 14.56
CA ALA A 287 16.36 -14.19 13.09
C ALA A 287 17.80 -14.13 12.54
N LYS A 288 18.11 -15.02 11.60
CA LYS A 288 19.42 -15.15 10.97
C LYS A 288 19.64 -14.06 9.92
N GLU A 289 18.66 -13.87 9.05
CA GLU A 289 18.69 -12.86 8.00
C GLU A 289 17.26 -12.52 7.53
N THR A 290 17.02 -11.25 7.20
CA THR A 290 15.81 -10.83 6.47
C THR A 290 16.22 -9.99 5.27
N LYS A 291 15.77 -10.36 4.07
CA LYS A 291 16.07 -9.70 2.79
C LYS A 291 14.79 -9.28 2.08
N VAL A 292 14.81 -8.09 1.48
CA VAL A 292 13.70 -7.56 0.67
C VAL A 292 14.19 -7.05 -0.69
N SER A 293 13.38 -7.16 -1.74
CA SER A 293 13.67 -6.58 -3.06
C SER A 293 12.42 -6.52 -3.94
N GLY A 294 12.53 -5.85 -5.09
CA GLY A 294 11.54 -5.92 -6.16
C GLY A 294 10.19 -5.29 -5.80
N ASN A 295 9.12 -6.06 -5.96
CA ASN A 295 7.73 -5.56 -5.89
C ASN A 295 7.03 -6.02 -4.59
N VAL A 296 7.75 -5.97 -3.47
CA VAL A 296 7.27 -6.42 -2.16
C VAL A 296 6.41 -5.36 -1.48
N LYS A 297 5.25 -5.77 -0.96
CA LYS A 297 4.35 -4.92 -0.17
C LYS A 297 4.14 -5.54 1.21
N ILE A 298 4.47 -4.79 2.26
CA ILE A 298 4.18 -5.09 3.66
C ILE A 298 3.48 -3.83 4.19
N SER A 299 2.17 -3.74 3.94
CA SER A 299 1.39 -2.51 4.19
C SER A 299 -0.06 -2.82 4.53
N GLY A 300 -0.77 -1.91 5.20
CA GLY A 300 -2.17 -2.14 5.58
C GLY A 300 -2.39 -3.27 6.59
N ASN A 301 -1.35 -3.63 7.35
CA ASN A 301 -1.45 -4.51 8.52
C ASN A 301 -1.49 -3.68 9.81
N THR A 302 -2.08 -4.24 10.87
CA THR A 302 -2.33 -3.49 12.12
C THR A 302 -2.13 -4.35 13.38
N LYS A 303 -1.92 -3.72 14.53
CA LYS A 303 -1.88 -4.46 15.82
C LYS A 303 -3.26 -4.69 16.43
N ASP A 304 -4.15 -3.71 16.28
CA ASP A 304 -5.47 -3.65 16.93
C ASP A 304 -6.65 -3.64 15.94
N GLY A 305 -6.39 -3.46 14.63
CA GLY A 305 -7.40 -3.20 13.59
C GLY A 305 -7.45 -1.74 13.11
N LYS A 306 -6.55 -0.88 13.61
CA LYS A 306 -6.46 0.56 13.30
C LYS A 306 -5.01 1.02 13.15
N THR A 307 -4.19 0.81 14.19
CA THR A 307 -2.80 1.28 14.28
C THR A 307 -1.91 0.39 13.43
N ALA A 308 -1.13 0.99 12.53
CA ALA A 308 -0.21 0.29 11.64
C ALA A 308 0.78 -0.60 12.42
N CYS A 309 1.07 -1.77 11.85
CA CYS A 309 2.05 -2.72 12.39
C CYS A 309 2.43 -3.73 11.30
N ASN A 310 3.40 -3.36 10.47
CA ASN A 310 3.72 -4.03 9.20
C ASN A 310 4.93 -4.96 9.33
N LEU A 311 6.14 -4.46 9.09
CA LEU A 311 7.41 -5.16 9.36
C LEU A 311 7.91 -4.74 10.74
N TYR A 312 7.77 -5.63 11.72
CA TYR A 312 8.13 -5.38 13.11
C TYR A 312 9.50 -6.02 13.41
N LEU A 313 10.48 -5.18 13.72
CA LEU A 313 11.85 -5.57 14.02
C LEU A 313 12.04 -5.64 15.54
N ALA A 314 12.51 -6.78 16.07
CA ALA A 314 12.96 -6.87 17.45
C ALA A 314 14.21 -5.99 17.71
N GLU A 315 14.50 -5.67 18.98
CA GLU A 315 15.70 -4.92 19.36
C GLU A 315 16.99 -5.53 18.75
N GLY A 316 17.84 -4.67 18.18
CA GLY A 316 19.07 -5.06 17.49
C GLY A 316 18.87 -5.71 16.12
N LYS A 317 17.65 -5.77 15.56
CA LYS A 317 17.38 -6.32 14.22
C LYS A 317 17.15 -5.25 13.15
N SER A 318 17.58 -5.62 11.95
CA SER A 318 17.44 -4.86 10.71
C SER A 318 17.22 -5.82 9.53
N PHE A 319 16.95 -5.29 8.34
CA PHE A 319 16.83 -6.07 7.11
C PHE A 319 17.71 -5.55 5.98
N VAL A 320 18.01 -6.40 5.00
CA VAL A 320 18.85 -6.07 3.85
C VAL A 320 18.00 -5.85 2.61
N VAL A 321 18.09 -4.66 2.01
CA VAL A 321 17.51 -4.38 0.70
C VAL A 321 18.45 -4.96 -0.37
N ALA A 322 18.07 -6.12 -0.89
CA ALA A 322 18.89 -6.96 -1.78
C ALA A 322 18.77 -6.60 -3.27
N GLY A 323 17.84 -5.72 -3.62
CA GLY A 323 17.58 -5.26 -4.99
C GLY A 323 16.54 -4.15 -4.99
N ASN A 324 16.44 -3.43 -6.10
CA ASN A 324 15.75 -2.14 -6.13
C ASN A 324 14.28 -2.21 -5.68
N LEU A 325 13.82 -1.15 -5.01
CA LEU A 325 12.43 -0.93 -4.58
C LEU A 325 11.89 0.34 -5.23
N LYS A 326 10.69 0.28 -5.81
CA LYS A 326 10.04 1.42 -6.49
C LYS A 326 8.74 1.84 -5.83
N LYS A 327 8.44 3.15 -5.83
CA LYS A 327 7.30 3.74 -5.07
C LYS A 327 5.92 3.29 -5.57
N ASP A 328 5.80 2.92 -6.84
CA ASP A 328 4.58 2.37 -7.46
C ASP A 328 4.39 0.86 -7.17
N ALA A 329 5.49 0.13 -7.05
CA ALA A 329 5.50 -1.34 -6.99
C ALA A 329 5.72 -1.92 -5.58
N ALA A 330 6.39 -1.20 -4.68
CA ALA A 330 6.80 -1.67 -3.36
C ALA A 330 6.43 -0.67 -2.24
N LYS A 331 6.06 -1.19 -1.07
CA LYS A 331 5.81 -0.40 0.14
C LYS A 331 5.99 -1.23 1.40
N ILE A 332 6.84 -0.79 2.32
CA ILE A 332 7.13 -1.43 3.60
C ILE A 332 6.93 -0.39 4.71
N GLY A 333 5.93 -0.62 5.57
CA GLY A 333 5.88 0.04 6.88
C GLY A 333 6.77 -0.71 7.88
N VAL A 334 7.47 0.01 8.75
CA VAL A 334 8.43 -0.55 9.72
C VAL A 334 8.11 -0.10 11.14
N THR A 335 8.02 -1.05 12.07
CA THR A 335 8.01 -0.82 13.52
C THR A 335 9.33 -1.33 14.10
N TYR A 336 9.95 -0.63 15.06
CA TYR A 336 11.13 -1.09 15.80
C TYR A 336 10.81 -1.26 17.30
N ASP A 337 11.20 -2.39 17.87
CA ASP A 337 10.89 -2.83 19.25
C ASP A 337 12.13 -2.76 20.13
N GLY A 338 12.72 -1.57 20.19
CA GLY A 338 13.90 -1.24 20.98
C GLY A 338 14.05 0.27 21.10
N LYS A 339 15.03 0.74 21.88
CA LYS A 339 15.25 2.18 22.03
C LYS A 339 15.84 2.78 20.74
N VAL A 340 15.23 3.85 20.23
CA VAL A 340 15.86 4.79 19.30
C VAL A 340 16.51 5.90 20.14
N ASP A 341 17.77 6.19 19.88
CA ASP A 341 18.55 7.23 20.58
C ASP A 341 18.74 8.49 19.71
N GLU A 342 19.73 9.32 20.06
CA GLU A 342 20.04 10.58 19.37
C GLU A 342 20.82 10.39 18.07
N GLU A 343 21.51 9.25 17.89
CA GLU A 343 22.22 8.90 16.65
C GLU A 343 21.30 8.14 15.67
N GLY A 344 20.29 7.44 16.21
CA GLY A 344 19.30 6.69 15.44
C GLY A 344 19.73 5.25 15.20
N VAL A 345 18.75 4.38 14.95
CA VAL A 345 18.98 2.93 14.83
C VAL A 345 18.90 2.46 13.38
N THR A 346 19.89 1.68 12.94
CA THR A 346 19.87 1.11 11.58
C THR A 346 18.81 0.02 11.48
N VAL A 347 17.68 0.33 10.82
CA VAL A 347 16.57 -0.60 10.56
C VAL A 347 16.70 -1.31 9.22
N TYR A 348 17.44 -0.75 8.25
CA TYR A 348 17.82 -1.49 7.04
C TYR A 348 19.20 -1.09 6.50
N THR A 349 19.78 -1.97 5.68
CA THR A 349 20.99 -1.69 4.88
C THR A 349 20.77 -2.00 3.41
N LYS A 350 21.54 -1.38 2.51
CA LYS A 350 21.57 -1.70 1.07
C LYS A 350 22.60 -2.80 0.83
N ALA A 351 22.28 -3.83 0.06
CA ALA A 351 23.22 -4.93 -0.22
C ALA A 351 24.45 -4.52 -1.07
N ASN A 352 24.41 -3.35 -1.71
CA ASN A 352 25.51 -2.65 -2.39
C ASN A 352 25.00 -1.30 -2.94
N ASP A 353 25.92 -0.40 -3.29
CA ASP A 353 25.64 0.97 -3.74
C ASP A 353 24.78 1.09 -5.00
N LYS A 354 24.59 -0.01 -5.75
CA LYS A 354 23.73 -0.03 -6.96
C LYS A 354 22.25 -0.19 -6.62
N VAL A 355 21.91 -0.63 -5.41
CA VAL A 355 20.53 -0.81 -4.94
C VAL A 355 19.84 0.55 -4.82
N GLN A 356 18.87 0.80 -5.69
CA GLN A 356 18.06 2.02 -5.67
C GLN A 356 16.76 1.81 -4.87
N ILE A 357 16.40 2.80 -4.06
CA ILE A 357 15.21 2.78 -3.20
C ILE A 357 14.49 4.11 -3.41
N ASP A 358 13.29 4.08 -4.01
CA ASP A 358 12.50 5.32 -4.20
C ASP A 358 11.99 5.85 -2.85
N ALA A 359 12.01 7.17 -2.67
CA ALA A 359 11.60 7.83 -1.43
C ALA A 359 10.15 7.51 -1.02
N GLY A 360 9.95 6.97 0.17
CA GLY A 360 8.65 6.51 0.69
C GLY A 360 8.27 5.07 0.35
N THR A 361 9.19 4.27 -0.22
CA THR A 361 9.02 2.80 -0.32
C THR A 361 9.23 2.10 1.02
N ILE A 362 10.08 2.63 1.89
CA ILE A 362 10.27 2.20 3.28
C ILE A 362 9.94 3.41 4.16
N VAL A 363 9.05 3.23 5.14
CA VAL A 363 8.59 4.29 6.06
C VAL A 363 8.35 3.72 7.46
N SER A 364 8.34 4.56 8.48
CA SER A 364 7.87 4.17 9.80
C SER A 364 6.36 3.84 9.77
N ASP A 365 5.95 2.85 10.58
CA ASP A 365 4.53 2.60 10.89
C ASP A 365 3.95 3.70 11.80
N ASP A 366 4.80 4.36 12.58
CA ASP A 366 4.50 5.60 13.30
C ASP A 366 5.36 6.73 12.73
N SER A 367 4.86 7.38 11.68
CA SER A 367 5.48 8.56 11.06
C SER A 367 5.36 9.83 11.90
N THR A 368 4.67 9.79 13.05
CA THR A 368 4.55 10.94 13.96
C THR A 368 5.61 10.91 15.05
N GLY A 369 6.06 9.72 15.46
CA GLY A 369 7.17 9.52 16.38
C GLY A 369 8.53 9.29 15.71
N TYR A 370 8.56 8.76 14.48
CA TYR A 370 9.81 8.32 13.83
C TYR A 370 9.85 8.55 12.31
N ILE A 371 11.04 8.92 11.81
CA ILE A 371 11.37 9.01 10.38
C ILE A 371 12.41 7.91 10.05
N ILE A 372 12.48 7.48 8.79
CA ILE A 372 13.52 6.55 8.30
C ILE A 372 14.21 7.16 7.09
N GLU A 373 15.50 7.48 7.21
CA GLU A 373 16.33 8.01 6.12
C GLU A 373 17.56 7.12 5.89
N ASP A 374 17.76 6.76 4.62
CA ASP A 374 18.87 5.94 4.07
C ASP A 374 19.22 4.59 4.77
N GLY A 375 18.44 4.19 5.77
CA GLY A 375 18.62 2.96 6.55
C GLY A 375 18.44 3.17 8.06
N VAL A 376 18.53 4.42 8.53
CA VAL A 376 18.48 4.80 9.94
C VAL A 376 17.08 5.31 10.31
N MET A 377 16.51 4.77 11.38
CA MET A 377 15.31 5.28 12.03
C MET A 377 15.71 6.26 13.14
N THR A 378 15.18 7.48 13.09
CA THR A 378 15.40 8.55 14.08
C THR A 378 14.09 8.96 14.74
N THR A 379 14.16 9.61 15.91
CA THR A 379 12.97 10.19 16.54
C THR A 379 12.60 11.53 15.89
N VAL A 380 11.30 11.78 15.72
CA VAL A 380 10.78 13.11 15.36
C VAL A 380 10.89 13.99 16.60
N VAL A 381 11.89 14.87 16.63
CA VAL A 381 12.14 15.75 17.78
C VAL A 381 11.05 16.83 17.88
N PRO A 382 10.23 16.86 18.94
CA PRO A 382 9.23 17.91 19.13
C PRO A 382 9.93 19.23 19.47
N THR A 383 9.77 20.24 18.62
CA THR A 383 10.46 21.53 18.73
C THR A 383 9.92 22.40 19.87
N GLY A 384 10.44 22.17 21.07
CA GLY A 384 10.27 23.07 22.22
C GLY A 384 10.80 24.49 21.91
N THR A 385 10.12 25.51 22.42
CA THR A 385 10.49 26.92 22.19
C THR A 385 11.93 27.24 22.61
N PRO A 386 12.70 27.98 21.80
CA PRO A 386 14.15 28.06 21.93
C PRO A 386 14.63 28.95 23.08
N THR A 387 15.71 28.54 23.73
CA THR A 387 16.58 29.43 24.54
C THR A 387 17.92 29.56 23.83
N THR A 388 18.25 30.77 23.35
CA THR A 388 19.56 31.10 22.76
C THR A 388 20.66 31.03 23.83
N THR A 389 21.94 30.76 23.56
CA THR A 389 22.86 31.41 22.60
C THR A 389 24.15 30.52 22.44
N PRO A 390 25.22 30.82 21.66
CA PRO A 390 25.48 30.06 20.42
C PRO A 390 26.92 29.49 20.22
N THR A 391 27.15 28.89 19.04
CA THR A 391 28.45 28.48 18.41
C THR A 391 29.07 27.19 19.00
N THR A 392 29.50 26.19 18.21
CA THR A 392 30.03 26.24 16.82
C THR A 392 29.29 25.43 15.73
N THR A 393 29.36 25.98 14.52
CA THR A 393 28.72 25.66 13.21
C THR A 393 29.74 24.95 12.27
N PRO A 394 29.43 24.29 11.12
CA PRO A 394 28.14 24.10 10.39
C PRO A 394 27.76 22.65 9.96
N ALA A 395 26.46 22.50 9.66
CA ALA A 395 25.97 21.90 8.40
C ALA A 395 24.72 22.71 7.95
N GLN A 396 24.38 22.71 6.65
CA GLN A 396 23.32 23.56 6.06
C GLN A 396 22.52 22.79 5.01
N THR A 397 21.19 22.98 4.99
CA THR A 397 20.28 22.54 3.93
C THR A 397 19.48 23.73 3.40
N ASP A 398 19.30 23.81 2.07
CA ASP A 398 18.81 25.02 1.39
C ASP A 398 17.29 24.99 1.14
N SER A 399 16.50 25.44 2.12
CA SER A 399 15.07 25.73 1.92
C SER A 399 14.82 27.14 1.37
N TYR A 400 13.67 27.33 0.72
CA TYR A 400 13.28 28.59 0.08
C TYR A 400 12.37 29.44 0.96
N ASP A 401 12.87 30.60 1.36
CA ASP A 401 12.11 31.57 2.16
C ASP A 401 11.43 32.61 1.26
N ALA A 402 10.12 32.46 1.06
CA ALA A 402 9.32 33.40 0.28
C ALA A 402 9.18 34.79 0.93
N THR A 403 9.42 34.96 2.23
CA THR A 403 9.38 36.29 2.88
C THR A 403 10.47 37.21 2.34
N LYS A 404 11.63 36.64 1.95
CA LYS A 404 12.73 37.36 1.28
C LYS A 404 12.38 37.80 -0.14
N GLU A 405 11.37 37.19 -0.76
CA GLU A 405 11.04 37.31 -2.19
C GLU A 405 9.59 37.80 -2.43
N LYS A 406 8.99 38.50 -1.44
CA LYS A 406 7.64 39.12 -1.51
C LYS A 406 7.33 39.89 -2.80
N SER A 407 8.36 40.41 -3.49
CA SER A 407 8.25 41.11 -4.78
C SER A 407 7.81 40.21 -5.96
N LYS A 408 7.90 38.88 -5.84
CA LYS A 408 7.39 37.92 -6.83
C LYS A 408 5.87 37.67 -6.73
N ASN A 409 5.20 38.21 -5.72
CA ASN A 409 3.74 38.19 -5.62
C ASN A 409 3.15 39.13 -6.69
N VAL A 410 2.64 38.60 -7.80
CA VAL A 410 2.28 39.37 -9.00
C VAL A 410 0.97 38.90 -9.66
N ILE A 411 0.28 39.86 -10.29
CA ILE A 411 -0.94 39.63 -11.08
C ILE A 411 -0.59 39.65 -12.58
N LYS A 412 -0.53 38.46 -13.19
CA LYS A 412 -0.33 38.23 -14.63
C LYS A 412 -1.67 38.35 -15.38
N GLY A 413 -1.65 38.33 -16.72
CA GLY A 413 -2.85 38.29 -17.58
C GLY A 413 -3.71 39.58 -17.66
N LEU A 414 -3.95 40.27 -16.54
CA LEU A 414 -4.85 41.42 -16.47
C LEU A 414 -4.42 42.56 -17.42
N ALA A 415 -5.33 42.97 -18.30
CA ALA A 415 -5.14 44.06 -19.26
C ALA A 415 -5.35 45.44 -18.63
N THR A 416 -4.75 46.48 -19.24
CA THR A 416 -4.80 47.86 -18.74
C THR A 416 -6.16 48.54 -18.88
N SER A 417 -7.05 48.02 -19.75
CA SER A 417 -8.43 48.51 -19.85
C SER A 417 -9.40 47.45 -20.38
N TYR A 418 -10.65 47.56 -19.95
CA TYR A 418 -11.77 46.69 -20.33
C TYR A 418 -13.00 47.54 -20.67
N LYS A 419 -13.80 47.08 -21.64
CA LYS A 419 -15.10 47.69 -21.93
C LYS A 419 -16.13 47.27 -20.87
N LYS A 420 -17.07 48.15 -20.54
CA LYS A 420 -18.20 47.78 -19.66
C LYS A 420 -18.93 46.54 -20.19
N GLY A 421 -19.16 45.55 -19.33
CA GLY A 421 -19.77 44.26 -19.66
C GLY A 421 -18.81 43.20 -20.23
N ALA A 422 -17.51 43.48 -20.36
CA ALA A 422 -16.53 42.47 -20.73
C ALA A 422 -16.22 41.52 -19.56
N LYS A 423 -15.99 40.23 -19.84
CA LYS A 423 -15.30 39.32 -18.90
C LYS A 423 -13.81 39.69 -18.88
N ALA A 424 -13.22 39.70 -17.69
CA ALA A 424 -11.78 39.66 -17.50
C ALA A 424 -11.37 38.31 -16.91
N THR A 425 -10.21 37.83 -17.34
CA THR A 425 -9.47 36.69 -16.78
C THR A 425 -8.04 37.18 -16.50
N PHE A 426 -7.46 36.72 -15.41
CA PHE A 426 -6.09 37.01 -14.99
C PHE A 426 -5.57 35.83 -14.14
N THR A 427 -4.25 35.68 -14.02
CA THR A 427 -3.65 34.69 -13.10
C THR A 427 -2.85 35.37 -12.00
N VAL A 428 -2.88 34.76 -10.82
CA VAL A 428 -2.22 35.26 -9.61
C VAL A 428 -1.09 34.31 -9.26
N VAL A 429 0.12 34.85 -9.07
CA VAL A 429 1.31 34.06 -8.75
C VAL A 429 1.96 34.63 -7.51
N GLY A 430 2.29 33.74 -6.57
CA GLY A 430 3.03 34.07 -5.36
C GLY A 430 4.46 33.55 -5.40
N ALA A 431 5.34 34.17 -4.62
CA ALA A 431 6.71 33.71 -4.44
C ALA A 431 6.72 32.29 -3.87
N GLY A 432 7.52 31.38 -4.44
CA GLY A 432 7.66 29.99 -3.98
C GLY A 432 6.74 29.00 -4.70
N LEU A 433 5.75 29.46 -5.46
CA LEU A 433 4.90 28.62 -6.31
C LEU A 433 5.53 28.31 -7.69
N ASP A 434 6.66 28.94 -8.01
CA ASP A 434 7.38 28.83 -9.28
C ASP A 434 8.46 27.73 -9.30
N ARG A 435 8.43 26.82 -8.31
CA ARG A 435 9.38 25.71 -8.09
C ARG A 435 8.66 24.45 -7.61
N GLU A 436 9.29 23.30 -7.82
CA GLU A 436 8.92 22.08 -7.10
C GLU A 436 9.26 22.28 -5.60
N PRO A 437 8.26 22.18 -4.71
CA PRO A 437 8.43 22.56 -3.31
C PRO A 437 9.16 21.48 -2.51
N LYS A 438 9.92 21.91 -1.51
CA LYS A 438 10.62 21.05 -0.55
C LYS A 438 10.11 21.32 0.87
N VAL A 439 10.33 20.36 1.76
CA VAL A 439 10.06 20.51 3.20
C VAL A 439 10.74 21.77 3.74
N GLY A 440 9.98 22.64 4.40
CA GLY A 440 10.45 23.93 4.91
C GLY A 440 10.70 25.01 3.85
N ASP A 441 10.35 24.77 2.57
CA ASP A 441 10.06 25.87 1.66
C ASP A 441 8.78 26.57 2.13
N THR A 442 8.74 27.89 1.98
CA THR A 442 7.52 28.69 2.17
C THR A 442 7.07 29.27 0.84
N ALA A 443 5.76 29.47 0.69
CA ALA A 443 5.19 30.17 -0.45
C ALA A 443 4.02 31.07 -0.05
N TYR A 444 3.81 32.14 -0.83
CA TYR A 444 2.61 32.98 -0.71
C TYR A 444 1.49 32.39 -1.57
N VAL A 445 0.48 31.81 -0.92
CA VAL A 445 -0.62 31.11 -1.58
C VAL A 445 -1.81 32.05 -1.80
N PRO A 446 -2.30 32.25 -3.04
CA PRO A 446 -3.42 33.14 -3.32
C PRO A 446 -4.75 32.65 -2.71
N VAL A 447 -5.30 33.39 -1.74
CA VAL A 447 -6.53 32.98 -1.03
C VAL A 447 -7.80 33.72 -1.47
N LYS A 448 -7.67 34.96 -1.98
CA LYS A 448 -8.80 35.76 -2.49
C LYS A 448 -8.34 36.93 -3.36
N CYS A 449 -9.25 37.47 -4.15
CA CYS A 449 -9.08 38.73 -4.86
C CYS A 449 -10.24 39.70 -4.58
N SER A 450 -9.95 41.00 -4.55
CA SER A 450 -10.94 42.08 -4.51
C SER A 450 -10.65 43.12 -5.59
N VAL A 451 -11.66 43.86 -6.02
CA VAL A 451 -11.47 45.05 -6.88
C VAL A 451 -11.97 46.28 -6.15
N GLU A 452 -11.18 47.35 -6.12
CA GLU A 452 -11.49 48.57 -5.39
C GLU A 452 -11.50 49.81 -6.29
N LYS A 453 -12.35 50.77 -5.93
CA LYS A 453 -12.42 52.12 -6.52
C LYS A 453 -12.93 53.11 -5.49
N GLY A 454 -12.01 53.88 -4.89
CA GLY A 454 -12.32 54.63 -3.67
C GLY A 454 -12.82 53.68 -2.58
N SER A 455 -13.80 54.10 -1.79
CA SER A 455 -14.41 53.28 -0.71
C SER A 455 -15.38 52.20 -1.21
N SER A 456 -15.31 51.77 -2.46
CA SER A 456 -16.19 50.74 -3.04
C SER A 456 -15.40 49.50 -3.45
N THR A 457 -15.64 48.40 -2.76
CA THR A 457 -15.09 47.07 -3.07
C THR A 457 -16.11 46.26 -3.90
N TYR A 458 -15.61 45.55 -4.91
CA TYR A 458 -16.35 44.72 -5.86
C TYR A 458 -15.81 43.29 -5.76
N LYS A 459 -16.71 42.30 -5.82
CA LYS A 459 -16.31 40.89 -5.83
C LYS A 459 -15.67 40.49 -7.17
N VAL A 460 -14.63 39.69 -7.06
CA VAL A 460 -14.14 38.80 -8.13
C VAL A 460 -14.89 37.46 -7.99
N ASP A 461 -14.94 36.66 -9.04
CA ASP A 461 -15.32 35.24 -8.92
C ASP A 461 -14.23 34.52 -8.07
N ASP A 462 -14.56 33.38 -7.45
CA ASP A 462 -13.59 32.65 -6.62
C ASP A 462 -12.39 32.18 -7.45
N LEU A 463 -11.19 32.12 -6.84
CA LEU A 463 -9.98 31.66 -7.52
C LEU A 463 -10.06 30.15 -7.80
N VAL A 464 -9.63 29.74 -9.00
CA VAL A 464 -9.64 28.34 -9.44
C VAL A 464 -8.25 27.96 -9.92
N VAL A 465 -7.67 26.90 -9.37
CA VAL A 465 -6.43 26.30 -9.88
C VAL A 465 -6.73 25.62 -11.22
N ASN A 466 -6.01 26.04 -12.26
CA ASN A 466 -6.19 25.51 -13.62
C ASN A 466 -5.38 24.21 -13.84
N SER A 467 -5.50 23.59 -15.02
CA SER A 467 -4.82 22.34 -15.37
C SER A 467 -3.29 22.44 -15.47
N GLU A 468 -2.72 23.64 -15.34
CA GLU A 468 -1.28 23.93 -15.34
C GLU A 468 -0.78 24.35 -13.94
N GLY A 469 -1.65 24.37 -12.93
CA GLY A 469 -1.34 24.75 -11.55
C GLY A 469 -1.37 26.26 -11.26
N GLU A 470 -1.72 27.12 -12.23
CA GLU A 470 -1.87 28.56 -11.96
C GLU A 470 -3.26 28.88 -11.36
N TYR A 471 -3.30 29.79 -10.39
CA TYR A 471 -4.52 30.35 -9.81
C TYR A 471 -5.16 31.35 -10.77
N GLU A 472 -6.22 30.95 -11.48
CA GLU A 472 -7.00 31.82 -12.35
C GLU A 472 -8.12 32.52 -11.56
N GLY A 473 -8.25 33.84 -11.77
CA GLY A 473 -9.38 34.64 -11.29
C GLY A 473 -10.16 35.24 -12.44
N THR A 474 -11.49 35.28 -12.33
CA THR A 474 -12.35 35.93 -13.33
C THR A 474 -13.33 36.93 -12.74
N MET A 475 -13.82 37.86 -13.56
CA MET A 475 -14.85 38.83 -13.16
C MET A 475 -15.57 39.41 -14.39
N GLN A 476 -16.76 39.97 -14.20
CA GLN A 476 -17.41 40.82 -15.22
C GLN A 476 -17.30 42.30 -14.88
N MET A 477 -16.89 43.10 -15.87
CA MET A 477 -16.68 44.54 -15.77
C MET A 477 -17.99 45.34 -15.87
N ASN A 478 -18.95 45.04 -14.99
CA ASN A 478 -20.30 45.63 -14.99
C ASN A 478 -20.39 46.99 -14.26
N ALA A 479 -19.29 47.44 -13.64
CA ALA A 479 -19.23 48.66 -12.85
C ALA A 479 -19.22 49.97 -13.68
N SER A 480 -19.06 51.12 -13.02
CA SER A 480 -19.03 52.44 -13.66
C SER A 480 -17.68 52.74 -14.33
N GLU A 481 -17.67 53.60 -15.34
CA GLU A 481 -16.42 54.00 -16.00
C GLU A 481 -15.44 54.68 -15.02
N GLY A 482 -14.14 54.46 -15.23
CA GLY A 482 -13.07 54.99 -14.38
C GLY A 482 -11.95 53.98 -14.13
N GLU A 483 -11.06 54.34 -13.22
CA GLU A 483 -9.91 53.53 -12.81
C GLU A 483 -10.23 52.68 -11.57
N TYR A 484 -9.64 51.49 -11.53
CA TYR A 484 -9.88 50.43 -10.56
C TYR A 484 -8.57 49.75 -10.19
N THR A 485 -8.46 49.28 -8.96
CA THR A 485 -7.32 48.47 -8.47
C THR A 485 -7.81 47.06 -8.19
N LEU A 486 -7.24 46.05 -8.85
CA LEU A 486 -7.34 44.65 -8.41
C LEU A 486 -6.30 44.42 -7.31
N ILE A 487 -6.74 43.85 -6.20
CA ILE A 487 -5.91 43.44 -5.06
C ILE A 487 -6.01 41.92 -4.95
N ALA A 488 -4.89 41.23 -5.10
CA ALA A 488 -4.74 39.82 -4.73
C ALA A 488 -4.19 39.73 -3.30
N TYR A 489 -4.77 38.85 -2.48
CA TYR A 489 -4.33 38.59 -1.12
C TYR A 489 -3.76 37.17 -1.04
N TYR A 490 -2.66 37.03 -0.31
CA TYR A 490 -1.92 35.80 -0.16
C TYR A 490 -1.72 35.52 1.33
N GLU A 491 -1.84 34.26 1.72
CA GLU A 491 -1.38 33.78 3.03
C GLU A 491 -0.03 33.08 2.84
N LEU A 492 0.92 33.31 3.74
CA LEU A 492 2.18 32.58 3.74
C LEU A 492 1.91 31.17 4.28
N LYS A 493 2.21 30.16 3.47
CA LYS A 493 2.12 28.74 3.84
C LYS A 493 3.49 28.10 3.79
N GLU A 494 3.64 27.01 4.55
CA GLU A 494 4.89 26.26 4.69
C GLU A 494 4.68 24.83 4.19
N TRP A 495 5.57 24.33 3.35
CA TRP A 495 5.43 23.00 2.78
C TRP A 495 5.93 21.95 3.78
N SER A 496 5.03 21.09 4.24
CA SER A 496 5.32 19.92 5.06
C SER A 496 5.38 18.64 4.22
N ASP A 497 5.97 17.58 4.77
CA ASP A 497 6.05 16.24 4.17
C ASP A 497 4.68 15.65 3.81
N ASP A 498 3.64 15.98 4.59
CA ASP A 498 2.24 15.57 4.38
C ASP A 498 1.48 16.47 3.38
N THR A 499 2.07 17.59 2.94
CA THR A 499 1.42 18.52 2.01
C THR A 499 1.37 17.91 0.60
N THR A 500 0.16 17.76 0.02
CA THR A 500 0.01 17.32 -1.39
C THR A 500 -0.21 18.48 -2.36
N SER A 501 -0.67 19.63 -1.86
CA SER A 501 -0.88 20.85 -2.64
C SER A 501 -0.72 22.10 -1.78
N TRP A 502 -0.34 23.23 -2.37
CA TRP A 502 -0.17 24.50 -1.65
C TRP A 502 -1.47 25.04 -1.03
N ASP A 503 -2.64 24.63 -1.53
CA ASP A 503 -3.93 24.95 -0.92
C ASP A 503 -4.15 24.18 0.39
N GLU A 504 -3.65 22.96 0.50
CA GLU A 504 -3.71 22.11 1.71
C GLU A 504 -2.58 22.40 2.71
N ALA A 505 -1.48 23.02 2.27
CA ALA A 505 -0.34 23.37 3.12
C ALA A 505 -0.76 24.21 4.35
N ASP A 506 -0.08 24.04 5.47
CA ASP A 506 -0.39 24.78 6.69
C ASP A 506 0.08 26.24 6.64
N ALA A 507 -0.59 27.10 7.41
CA ALA A 507 -0.22 28.52 7.52
C ALA A 507 1.12 28.68 8.25
N ALA A 508 2.10 29.26 7.55
CA ALA A 508 3.45 29.45 8.07
C ALA A 508 3.46 30.34 9.33
N ASN A 509 4.50 30.16 10.14
CA ASN A 509 4.73 30.99 11.33
C ASN A 509 6.01 31.85 11.22
N PRO A 510 6.06 32.80 10.25
CA PRO A 510 7.24 33.61 10.00
C PRO A 510 7.59 34.50 11.19
N SER A 511 8.87 34.88 11.28
CA SER A 511 9.43 35.64 12.41
C SER A 511 8.82 37.04 12.63
N LYS A 512 8.01 37.53 11.68
CA LYS A 512 7.16 38.72 11.87
C LYS A 512 5.70 38.42 11.50
N ALA A 513 4.77 39.00 12.26
CA ALA A 513 3.34 38.93 11.93
C ALA A 513 2.99 39.60 10.58
N GLU A 514 3.75 40.63 10.14
CA GLU A 514 3.59 41.30 8.84
C GLU A 514 4.01 40.44 7.63
N ASP A 515 4.54 39.24 7.85
CA ASP A 515 4.92 38.30 6.80
C ASP A 515 3.87 37.19 6.60
N LYS A 516 2.87 37.06 7.49
CA LYS A 516 1.80 36.05 7.40
C LYS A 516 0.81 36.30 6.25
N GLU A 517 0.53 37.57 5.96
CA GLU A 517 -0.27 37.98 4.81
C GLU A 517 0.59 38.84 3.87
N ALA A 518 0.31 38.77 2.57
CA ALA A 518 0.83 39.71 1.59
C ALA A 518 -0.29 40.15 0.63
N THR A 519 -0.07 41.28 -0.05
CA THR A 519 -0.94 41.73 -1.15
C THR A 519 -0.13 42.13 -2.37
N ALA A 520 -0.69 41.86 -3.55
CA ALA A 520 -0.22 42.38 -4.83
C ALA A 520 -1.34 43.21 -5.45
N THR A 521 -0.99 44.35 -6.06
CA THR A 521 -1.99 45.27 -6.63
C THR A 521 -1.71 45.57 -8.10
N LYS A 522 -2.77 45.78 -8.88
CA LYS A 522 -2.66 46.13 -10.30
C LYS A 522 -3.83 46.99 -10.76
N THR A 523 -3.56 48.13 -11.36
CA THR A 523 -4.59 49.05 -11.84
C THR A 523 -5.05 48.74 -13.27
N PHE A 524 -6.32 48.99 -13.54
CA PHE A 524 -6.95 48.89 -14.86
C PHE A 524 -8.09 49.92 -14.99
N LYS A 525 -8.60 50.13 -16.21
CA LYS A 525 -9.68 51.10 -16.46
C LYS A 525 -10.91 50.45 -17.11
N VAL A 526 -12.09 50.71 -16.56
CA VAL A 526 -13.37 50.40 -17.22
C VAL A 526 -13.73 51.59 -18.11
N ILE A 527 -13.92 51.34 -19.40
CA ILE A 527 -14.25 52.36 -20.41
C ILE A 527 -15.61 52.08 -21.07
N SER A 528 -16.25 53.12 -21.58
CA SER A 528 -17.50 53.03 -22.32
C SER A 528 -17.41 52.01 -23.47
N THR A 529 -18.53 51.33 -23.71
CA THR A 529 -18.83 50.69 -24.99
C THR A 529 -19.16 51.76 -26.03
N THR A 530 -18.19 52.61 -26.36
CA THR A 530 -18.27 53.48 -27.53
C THR A 530 -18.38 52.60 -28.78
N THR A 531 -19.58 52.56 -29.36
CA THR A 531 -19.87 51.89 -30.63
C THR A 531 -19.29 52.70 -31.79
N THR A 532 -17.97 52.85 -31.80
CA THR A 532 -17.22 53.38 -32.92
C THR A 532 -17.41 52.41 -34.07
N LYS A 533 -18.40 52.67 -34.92
CA LYS A 533 -18.50 52.08 -36.26
C LYS A 533 -17.10 52.09 -36.86
N LYS A 534 -16.69 51.00 -37.51
CA LYS A 534 -15.48 50.97 -38.32
C LYS A 534 -15.53 52.17 -39.27
N ALA A 535 -14.75 53.20 -38.97
CA ALA A 535 -14.57 54.37 -39.82
C ALA A 535 -13.69 53.94 -40.98
N THR A 536 -14.28 53.18 -41.91
CA THR A 536 -13.68 52.89 -43.21
C THR A 536 -13.26 54.22 -43.80
N LEU A 537 -11.97 54.35 -44.11
CA LEU A 537 -11.39 55.55 -44.71
C LEU A 537 -12.08 55.84 -46.04
N THR A 538 -13.11 56.69 -46.02
CA THR A 538 -13.70 57.29 -47.20
C THR A 538 -12.89 58.53 -47.55
N PRO A 539 -12.30 58.62 -48.76
CA PRO A 539 -11.45 59.74 -49.11
C PRO A 539 -12.25 61.04 -49.16
N LYS A 540 -11.64 62.11 -48.66
CA LYS A 540 -12.21 63.46 -48.62
C LYS A 540 -12.53 63.96 -50.04
N LYS A 541 -13.82 63.96 -50.42
CA LYS A 541 -14.32 64.78 -51.52
C LYS A 541 -15.68 65.37 -51.21
N SER A 542 -15.66 66.67 -50.88
CA SER A 542 -16.80 67.54 -51.14
C SER A 542 -17.00 67.69 -52.65
N VAL A 543 -18.26 67.81 -53.09
CA VAL A 543 -18.70 68.77 -54.11
C VAL A 543 -20.22 68.72 -54.19
N THR A 544 -20.84 69.87 -54.44
CA THR A 544 -22.29 70.05 -54.54
C THR A 544 -22.80 69.70 -55.94
N SER A 545 -24.01 69.13 -56.01
CA SER A 545 -24.96 69.17 -57.14
C SER A 545 -24.71 68.36 -58.44
N SER A 546 -25.85 67.88 -58.97
CA SER A 546 -26.25 67.79 -60.40
C SER A 546 -26.17 66.46 -61.17
N SER A 547 -27.20 66.27 -62.01
CA SER A 547 -27.31 65.40 -63.22
C SER A 547 -27.64 63.89 -63.13
N ALA A 548 -28.91 63.58 -63.45
CA ALA A 548 -29.38 62.73 -64.57
C ALA A 548 -29.26 61.18 -64.62
N LYS A 549 -30.45 60.55 -64.78
CA LYS A 549 -30.83 59.47 -65.75
C LYS A 549 -30.34 58.00 -65.61
N LYS A 550 -31.30 57.15 -65.18
CA LYS A 550 -32.04 56.14 -66.02
C LYS A 550 -31.39 54.76 -66.39
N SER A 551 -32.05 53.66 -65.94
CA SER A 551 -32.21 52.32 -66.60
C SER A 551 -30.99 51.37 -66.74
N LYS A 552 -31.06 50.04 -67.00
CA LYS A 552 -32.15 49.01 -67.03
C LYS A 552 -31.56 47.55 -67.04
N ASN A 553 -32.44 46.56 -66.80
CA ASN A 553 -32.41 45.15 -67.31
C ASN A 553 -31.42 44.11 -66.73
N ALA A 554 -31.73 42.83 -66.98
CA ALA A 554 -31.12 41.59 -66.45
C ALA A 554 -31.00 40.48 -67.54
N LYS A 555 -30.21 39.42 -67.28
CA LYS A 555 -30.27 38.01 -67.79
C LYS A 555 -29.09 37.21 -67.17
N THR A 556 -29.19 36.02 -66.54
CA THR A 556 -29.67 34.63 -66.86
C THR A 556 -28.62 33.71 -67.52
N ALA A 557 -28.71 32.40 -67.23
CA ALA A 557 -27.80 31.27 -67.51
C ALA A 557 -26.61 31.16 -66.52
N ASP A 558 -26.40 30.14 -65.67
CA ASP A 558 -26.82 28.70 -65.56
C ASP A 558 -25.86 27.69 -66.23
N GLU A 559 -25.24 26.84 -65.41
CA GLU A 559 -25.14 25.37 -65.59
C GLU A 559 -25.03 24.68 -64.19
N THR A 560 -25.55 23.45 -64.07
CA THR A 560 -25.68 22.62 -62.84
C THR A 560 -25.80 21.12 -63.25
N PRO A 561 -25.93 20.11 -62.35
CA PRO A 561 -25.65 20.02 -60.89
C PRO A 561 -24.49 19.01 -60.62
N ILE A 562 -24.34 18.31 -59.48
CA ILE A 562 -25.09 17.11 -59.03
C ILE A 562 -24.91 16.90 -57.51
N LEU A 563 -25.97 16.42 -56.85
CA LEU A 563 -25.98 15.83 -55.50
C LEU A 563 -27.02 14.69 -55.50
N PRO A 564 -26.79 13.57 -54.79
CA PRO A 564 -27.90 12.73 -54.33
C PRO A 564 -27.85 12.41 -52.83
N LEU A 565 -29.03 12.10 -52.27
CA LEU A 565 -29.29 11.88 -50.84
C LEU A 565 -30.22 10.67 -50.64
N ALA A 566 -29.79 9.65 -49.89
CA ALA A 566 -30.61 8.62 -49.22
C ALA A 566 -29.69 7.72 -48.36
N GLY A 567 -30.10 7.15 -47.21
CA GLY A 567 -31.37 7.27 -46.49
C GLY A 567 -31.43 6.42 -45.19
N LEU A 568 -32.60 6.45 -44.55
CA LEU A 568 -33.20 5.60 -43.48
C LEU A 568 -32.64 4.15 -43.33
N CYS A 569 -32.76 3.39 -42.22
CA CYS A 569 -33.36 3.49 -40.86
C CYS A 569 -32.85 2.26 -40.02
N ALA A 570 -33.13 2.00 -38.73
CA ALA A 570 -33.83 2.66 -37.60
C ALA A 570 -32.98 2.44 -36.31
N ALA A 571 -33.38 2.12 -35.06
CA ALA A 571 -34.64 1.83 -34.32
C ALA A 571 -34.45 2.15 -32.81
N SER A 572 -35.42 1.88 -31.92
CA SER A 572 -35.40 2.40 -30.52
C SER A 572 -36.25 1.64 -29.47
N VAL A 573 -35.71 1.48 -28.25
CA VAL A 573 -36.41 1.22 -26.96
C VAL A 573 -35.54 1.91 -25.88
N LEU A 574 -35.94 2.90 -25.04
CA LEU A 574 -37.14 3.30 -24.27
C LEU A 574 -37.26 2.72 -22.85
N ALA A 575 -37.51 3.63 -21.89
CA ALA A 575 -37.72 3.43 -20.44
C ALA A 575 -36.52 2.84 -19.66
N GLY A 576 -36.37 3.07 -18.35
CA GLY A 576 -37.12 3.95 -17.44
C GLY A 576 -36.58 3.80 -16.01
N GLY A 577 -36.41 4.89 -15.26
CA GLY A 577 -35.80 4.87 -13.92
C GLY A 577 -36.78 4.50 -12.81
N LEU A 578 -36.27 4.00 -11.67
CA LEU A 578 -37.08 3.80 -10.46
C LEU A 578 -36.24 3.91 -9.18
N VAL A 579 -36.62 4.84 -8.29
CA VAL A 579 -36.08 4.97 -6.94
C VAL A 579 -36.83 3.99 -6.02
N VAL A 580 -36.11 3.07 -5.35
CA VAL A 580 -36.68 2.22 -4.29
C VAL A 580 -35.83 2.26 -3.04
N THR A 581 -36.20 3.14 -2.11
CA THR A 581 -35.81 2.99 -0.70
C THR A 581 -36.60 1.84 -0.07
N ARG A 582 -35.94 0.79 0.42
CA ARG A 582 -36.56 -0.21 1.29
C ARG A 582 -35.74 -0.45 2.55
N ARG A 583 -36.21 0.13 3.67
CA ARG A 583 -35.92 -0.42 5.01
C ARG A 583 -36.43 -1.86 5.07
N ARG A 584 -35.64 -2.80 5.57
CA ARG A 584 -36.16 -4.08 6.08
C ARG A 584 -36.41 -3.94 7.58
N LYS A 585 -37.62 -4.30 8.00
CA LYS A 585 -38.03 -4.42 9.40
C LYS A 585 -37.58 -5.80 9.92
N ARG A 586 -37.37 -5.95 11.24
CA ARG A 586 -37.25 -7.27 11.88
C ARG A 586 -38.65 -7.78 12.26
N GLU A 587 -38.95 -8.98 11.79
CA GLU A 587 -39.78 -10.01 12.43
C GLU A 587 -38.88 -11.27 12.33
N ASN A 588 -38.47 -11.99 13.38
CA ASN A 588 -39.14 -12.49 14.60
C ASN A 588 -40.23 -13.54 14.31
N GLU A 589 -39.76 -14.72 13.91
CA GLU A 589 -40.19 -16.06 14.37
C GLU A 589 -38.95 -16.96 14.40
#